data_AF-A0A524N3N8-F1
#
_entry.id   AF-A0A524N3N8-F1
#
_cell.length_a   1.000
_cell.length_b   1.000
_cell.length_c   1.000
_cell.angle_alpha   90.00
_cell.angle_beta   90.00
_cell.angle_gamma   90.00
#
_symmetry.space_group_name_H-M   'P 1'
#
loop_
_entity.id
_entity.type
_entity.pdbx_description
1 polymer ?
#
loop_
_entity_poly.entity_id
_entity_poly.type
_entity_poly.pdbx_seq_one_letter_code
_entity_poly.pdbx_strand_id
1 'polypeptide(L)'
;MFTDQRVALYKRSLEDALRRNENVVIFDEPAIGKFVQFAVQSGDGEIVVDIPVEELNDISFNWLKPHMEVTRDQKGEVVSLQKIIKAEFTQYAAEYTDWVFTKIFQLPDTHEVTVNIFS
;
A
#
# COMPACT_ATOMS: atom_id res chain seq x y z
N MET A 1 -7.50 -16.64 3.42
CA MET A 1 -6.26 -16.97 4.13
C MET A 1 -5.16 -16.35 3.30
N PHE A 2 -4.35 -15.45 3.85
CA PHE A 2 -3.27 -14.80 3.08
C PHE A 2 -2.27 -15.87 2.62
N THR A 3 -1.68 -15.71 1.43
CA THR A 3 -0.66 -16.68 0.98
C THR A 3 0.68 -16.33 1.62
N ASP A 4 1.23 -17.25 2.42
CA ASP A 4 2.46 -17.01 3.18
C ASP A 4 3.63 -16.54 2.31
N GLN A 5 3.68 -16.97 1.04
CA GLN A 5 4.71 -16.56 0.08
C GLN A 5 4.60 -15.09 -0.34
N ARG A 6 3.40 -14.55 -0.57
CA ARG A 6 3.20 -13.14 -0.97
C ARG A 6 3.49 -12.20 0.18
N VAL A 7 2.99 -12.52 1.37
CA VAL A 7 3.30 -11.76 2.59
C VAL A 7 4.80 -11.74 2.85
N ALA A 8 5.49 -12.88 2.68
CA ALA A 8 6.94 -12.94 2.81
C ALA A 8 7.67 -12.05 1.79
N LEU A 9 7.18 -11.99 0.54
CA LEU A 9 7.74 -11.13 -0.50
C LEU A 9 7.56 -9.64 -0.18
N TYR A 10 6.34 -9.19 0.14
CA TYR A 10 6.08 -7.81 0.52
C TYR A 10 6.90 -7.40 1.74
N LYS A 11 6.94 -8.26 2.76
CA LYS A 11 7.74 -8.02 3.98
C LYS A 11 9.21 -7.79 3.63
N ARG A 12 9.79 -8.66 2.79
CA ARG A 12 11.18 -8.52 2.35
C ARG A 12 11.41 -7.20 1.61
N SER A 13 10.51 -6.82 0.69
CA SER A 13 10.63 -5.55 -0.05
C SER A 13 10.55 -4.34 0.87
N LEU A 14 9.63 -4.34 1.84
CA LEU A 14 9.48 -3.28 2.85
C LEU A 14 10.73 -3.18 3.74
N GLU A 15 11.25 -4.31 4.21
CA GLU A 15 12.48 -4.37 5.01
C GLU A 15 13.71 -3.86 4.23
N ASP A 16 13.83 -4.25 2.96
CA ASP A 16 14.93 -3.82 2.11
C ASP A 16 14.88 -2.31 1.80
N ALA A 17 13.69 -1.74 1.68
CA ALA A 17 13.52 -0.30 1.48
C ALA A 17 13.77 0.52 2.75
N LEU A 18 13.35 0.01 3.91
CA LEU A 18 13.73 0.56 5.22
C LEU A 18 15.25 0.65 5.37
N ARG A 19 15.99 -0.38 4.95
CA ARG A 19 17.47 -0.35 4.97
C ARG A 19 18.05 0.69 4.03
N ARG A 20 17.38 0.98 2.92
CA ARG A 20 17.85 1.88 1.86
C ARG A 20 17.32 3.31 1.99
N ASN A 21 16.42 3.59 2.94
CA ASN A 21 15.70 4.87 3.06
C ASN A 21 14.97 5.24 1.75
N GLU A 22 14.36 4.26 1.09
CA GLU A 22 13.71 4.41 -0.21
C GLU A 22 12.18 4.42 -0.09
N ASN A 23 11.52 5.16 -0.98
CA ASN A 23 10.07 5.04 -1.18
C ASN A 23 9.76 3.73 -1.91
N VAL A 24 8.80 2.94 -1.42
CA VAL A 24 8.40 1.67 -2.05
C VAL A 24 7.09 1.82 -2.79
N VAL A 25 7.13 2.06 -4.10
CA VAL A 25 5.89 1.99 -4.88
C VAL A 25 5.47 0.52 -5.02
N ILE A 26 4.42 0.10 -4.32
CA ILE A 26 3.83 -1.23 -4.52
C ILE A 26 2.67 -1.08 -5.50
N PHE A 27 3.00 -1.23 -6.77
CA PHE A 27 2.15 -1.68 -7.86
C PHE A 27 0.97 -0.84 -8.38
N ASP A 28 1.07 -0.62 -9.70
CA ASP A 28 0.02 -0.30 -10.66
C ASP A 28 -0.24 -1.60 -11.47
N GLU A 29 -1.48 -2.11 -11.49
CA GLU A 29 -1.88 -3.13 -12.47
C GLU A 29 -2.46 -2.39 -13.70
N PRO A 30 -1.72 -2.30 -14.82
CA PRO A 30 -2.13 -1.49 -15.96
C PRO A 30 -3.43 -1.94 -16.59
N ALA A 31 -3.81 -3.22 -16.43
CA ALA A 31 -5.06 -3.75 -16.96
C ALA A 31 -6.32 -3.22 -16.24
N ILE A 32 -6.17 -2.72 -15.01
CA ILE A 32 -7.29 -2.25 -14.18
C ILE A 32 -7.10 -0.85 -13.62
N GLY A 33 -5.93 -0.21 -13.86
CA GLY A 33 -5.62 1.16 -13.47
C GLY A 33 -5.88 1.39 -12.00
N LYS A 34 -5.23 0.60 -11.14
CA LYS A 34 -5.40 0.64 -9.67
C LYS A 34 -4.04 0.89 -9.04
N PHE A 35 -3.95 1.95 -8.24
CA PHE A 35 -2.71 2.43 -7.65
C PHE A 35 -2.74 2.43 -6.11
N VAL A 36 -1.73 1.80 -5.49
CA VAL A 36 -1.43 1.95 -4.06
C VAL A 36 0.02 2.38 -3.91
N GLN A 37 0.25 3.47 -3.19
CA GLN A 37 1.60 3.89 -2.86
C GLN A 37 1.96 3.40 -1.47
N PHE A 38 3.15 2.81 -1.36
CA PHE A 38 3.80 2.68 -0.07
C PHE A 38 4.99 3.64 -0.03
N ALA A 39 5.23 4.28 1.10
CA ALA A 39 6.40 5.10 1.29
C ALA A 39 7.01 4.75 2.63
N VAL A 40 8.33 4.61 2.66
CA VAL A 40 9.05 4.46 3.91
C VAL A 40 9.65 5.80 4.25
N GLN A 41 9.20 6.41 5.34
CA GLN A 41 9.73 7.70 5.78
C GLN A 41 11.04 7.47 6.54
N SER A 42 12.14 7.96 5.95
CA SER A 42 13.48 7.88 6.55
C SER A 42 13.55 8.69 7.85
N GLY A 43 14.20 8.14 8.88
CA GLY A 43 14.43 8.82 10.16
C GLY A 43 13.45 8.42 11.26
N ASP A 44 12.16 8.27 10.92
CA ASP A 44 11.12 7.87 11.88
C ASP A 44 10.73 6.39 11.75
N GLY A 45 11.16 5.72 10.68
CA GLY A 45 10.91 4.30 10.49
C GLY A 45 9.42 4.01 10.35
N GLU A 46 8.73 4.76 9.51
CA GLU A 46 7.30 4.60 9.28
C GLU A 46 7.03 4.13 7.85
N ILE A 47 6.10 3.21 7.72
CA ILE A 47 5.53 2.76 6.46
C ILE A 47 4.20 3.47 6.30
N VAL A 48 4.11 4.32 5.29
CA VAL A 48 2.90 4.99 4.86
C VAL A 48 2.27 4.16 3.77
N VAL A 49 1.02 3.76 3.97
CA VAL A 49 0.14 3.22 2.93
C VAL A 49 -0.76 4.36 2.48
N ASP A 50 -0.69 4.76 1.22
CA ASP A 50 -1.48 5.85 0.66
C ASP A 50 -2.24 5.37 -0.58
N ILE A 51 -3.55 5.63 -0.61
CA ILE A 51 -4.43 5.25 -1.71
C ILE A 51 -5.19 6.50 -2.18
N PRO A 52 -4.89 7.03 -3.39
CA PRO A 52 -5.60 8.15 -3.95
C PRO A 52 -7.10 7.86 -4.11
N VAL A 53 -7.96 8.85 -3.83
CA VAL A 53 -9.42 8.67 -3.94
C VAL A 53 -9.87 8.44 -5.38
N GLU A 54 -9.15 8.97 -6.37
CA GLU A 54 -9.45 8.76 -7.81
C GLU A 54 -9.37 7.29 -8.24
N GLU A 55 -8.62 6.47 -7.50
CA GLU A 55 -8.42 5.04 -7.73
C GLU A 55 -9.50 4.19 -7.02
N LEU A 56 -10.35 4.83 -6.23
CA LEU A 56 -11.38 4.19 -5.41
C LEU A 56 -12.77 4.51 -5.96
N ASN A 57 -13.59 3.48 -6.14
CA ASN A 57 -15.03 3.68 -6.27
C ASN A 57 -15.67 3.89 -4.88
N ASP A 58 -16.93 4.34 -4.86
CA ASP A 58 -17.67 4.64 -3.62
C ASP A 58 -17.72 3.47 -2.63
N ILE A 59 -17.80 2.22 -3.13
CA ILE A 59 -17.86 1.03 -2.28
C ILE A 59 -16.52 0.82 -1.58
N SER A 60 -15.43 0.84 -2.34
CA SER A 60 -14.07 0.67 -1.83
C SER A 60 -13.69 1.81 -0.87
N PHE A 61 -14.03 3.05 -1.21
CA PHE A 61 -13.78 4.21 -0.35
C PHE A 61 -14.50 4.11 1.00
N ASN A 62 -15.81 3.85 1.00
CA ASN A 62 -16.59 3.76 2.24
C ASN A 62 -16.16 2.60 3.13
N TRP A 63 -15.64 1.52 2.53
CA TRP A 63 -15.10 0.39 3.28
C TRP A 63 -13.71 0.65 3.85
N LEU A 64 -12.84 1.39 3.15
CA LEU A 64 -11.48 1.71 3.63
C LEU A 64 -11.47 2.82 4.68
N LYS A 65 -12.40 3.78 4.57
CA LYS A 65 -12.52 4.96 5.44
C LYS A 65 -12.48 4.67 6.96
N PRO A 66 -13.05 3.57 7.51
CA PRO A 66 -12.94 3.24 8.93
C PRO A 66 -11.56 2.68 9.35
N HIS A 67 -10.71 2.30 8.41
CA HIS A 67 -9.44 1.62 8.64
C HIS A 67 -8.22 2.50 8.36
N MET A 68 -8.45 3.67 7.76
CA MET A 68 -7.46 4.62 7.26
C MET A 68 -7.87 6.05 7.63
N GLU A 69 -6.90 6.94 7.65
CA GLU A 69 -7.09 8.37 7.85
C GLU A 69 -7.34 9.08 6.51
N VAL A 70 -8.08 10.17 6.57
CA VAL A 70 -8.45 10.96 5.39
C VAL A 70 -7.45 12.07 5.20
N THR A 71 -6.76 12.08 4.06
CA THR A 71 -5.82 13.15 3.71
C THR A 71 -6.51 14.16 2.80
N ARG A 72 -6.26 15.45 3.04
CA ARG A 72 -6.87 16.55 2.30
C ARG A 72 -5.83 17.46 1.67
N ASP A 73 -6.17 18.02 0.52
CA ASP A 73 -5.33 19.02 -0.13
C ASP A 73 -5.47 20.42 0.54
N GLN A 74 -4.78 21.41 -0.02
CA GLN A 74 -4.83 22.79 0.45
C GLN A 74 -6.20 23.46 0.27
N LYS A 75 -7.08 22.90 -0.56
CA LYS A 75 -8.45 23.38 -0.78
C LYS A 75 -9.44 22.70 0.18
N GLY A 76 -8.99 21.69 0.93
CA GLY A 76 -9.81 20.91 1.85
C GLY A 76 -10.50 19.71 1.20
N GLU A 77 -10.23 19.43 -0.07
CA GLU A 77 -10.77 18.27 -0.78
C GLU A 77 -10.07 17.00 -0.34
N VAL A 78 -10.81 15.89 -0.25
CA VAL A 78 -10.22 14.59 0.09
C VAL A 78 -9.44 14.06 -1.12
N VAL A 79 -8.15 13.80 -0.94
CA VAL A 79 -7.28 13.35 -2.04
C VAL A 79 -6.79 11.92 -1.87
N SER A 80 -6.64 11.43 -0.64
CA SER A 80 -6.24 10.04 -0.39
C SER A 80 -6.76 9.50 0.94
N LEU A 81 -6.73 8.19 1.08
CA LEU A 81 -6.83 7.48 2.34
C LEU A 81 -5.44 6.97 2.73
N GLN A 82 -4.99 7.28 3.94
CA GLN A 82 -3.64 6.99 4.42
C GLN A 82 -3.64 6.11 5.68
N LYS A 83 -2.70 5.18 5.81
CA LYS A 83 -2.43 4.45 7.05
C LYS A 83 -0.94 4.48 7.34
N ILE A 84 -0.58 4.92 8.53
CA ILE A 84 0.81 4.93 9.01
C ILE A 84 1.03 3.70 9.89
N ILE A 85 2.07 2.93 9.60
CA ILE A 85 2.45 1.70 10.30
C ILE A 85 3.93 1.82 10.69
N LYS A 86 4.28 1.59 11.97
CA LYS A 86 5.69 1.61 12.39
C LYS A 86 6.48 0.46 11.78
N ALA A 87 7.75 0.69 11.48
CA ALA A 87 8.65 -0.25 10.82
C ALA A 87 8.87 -1.56 11.60
N GLU A 88 8.79 -1.54 12.93
CA GLU A 88 8.82 -2.76 13.74
C GLU A 88 7.65 -3.73 13.44
N PHE A 89 6.62 -3.25 12.74
CA PHE A 89 5.46 -4.03 12.29
C PHE A 89 5.44 -4.24 10.76
N THR A 90 6.60 -4.37 10.10
CA THR A 90 6.70 -4.64 8.64
C THR A 90 5.86 -5.84 8.18
N GLN A 91 5.77 -6.89 8.98
CA GLN A 91 4.92 -8.04 8.67
C GLN A 91 3.43 -7.66 8.62
N TYR A 92 2.97 -6.83 9.57
CA TYR A 92 1.61 -6.33 9.55
C TYR A 92 1.36 -5.42 8.34
N ALA A 93 2.32 -4.57 7.97
CA ALA A 93 2.24 -3.78 6.74
C ALA A 93 2.14 -4.68 5.49
N ALA A 94 2.91 -5.77 5.42
CA ALA A 94 2.84 -6.75 4.34
C ALA A 94 1.48 -7.48 4.28
N GLU A 95 0.95 -7.92 5.43
CA GLU A 95 -0.38 -8.54 5.52
C GLU A 95 -1.49 -7.56 5.14
N TYR A 96 -1.37 -6.31 5.59
CA TYR A 96 -2.31 -5.24 5.23
C TYR A 96 -2.27 -4.95 3.73
N THR A 97 -1.07 -4.93 3.14
CA THR A 97 -0.86 -4.78 1.69
C THR A 97 -1.59 -5.88 0.93
N ASP A 98 -1.35 -7.15 1.28
CA ASP A 98 -2.00 -8.30 0.66
C ASP A 98 -3.53 -8.23 0.78
N TRP A 99 -4.02 -7.81 1.94
CA TRP A 99 -5.44 -7.63 2.19
C TRP A 99 -6.06 -6.53 1.32
N VAL A 100 -5.44 -5.35 1.20
CA VAL A 100 -5.93 -4.27 0.32
C VAL A 100 -6.02 -4.78 -1.12
N PHE A 101 -4.97 -5.42 -1.63
CA PHE A 101 -4.95 -5.94 -3.01
C PHE A 101 -5.99 -7.03 -3.28
N THR A 102 -6.11 -8.00 -2.38
CA THR A 102 -7.04 -9.13 -2.55
C THR A 102 -8.50 -8.70 -2.36
N LYS A 103 -8.80 -7.80 -1.41
CA LYS A 103 -10.17 -7.44 -1.06
C LYS A 103 -10.71 -6.23 -1.82
N ILE A 104 -9.90 -5.20 -2.03
CA ILE A 104 -10.34 -3.98 -2.72
C ILE A 104 -10.18 -4.15 -4.22
N PHE A 105 -9.02 -4.64 -4.63
CA PHE A 105 -8.70 -4.69 -6.04
C PHE A 105 -9.11 -5.99 -6.73
N GLN A 106 -9.54 -7.00 -5.95
CA GLN A 106 -9.91 -8.34 -6.42
C GLN A 106 -8.82 -8.95 -7.30
N LEU A 107 -7.56 -8.57 -7.05
CA LEU A 107 -6.45 -9.10 -7.81
C LEU A 107 -6.33 -10.61 -7.52
N PRO A 108 -6.28 -11.46 -8.56
CA PRO A 108 -6.12 -12.89 -8.36
C PRO A 108 -4.82 -13.18 -7.60
N ASP A 109 -4.86 -14.24 -6.80
CA ASP A 109 -3.80 -14.64 -5.85
C ASP A 109 -2.43 -14.88 -6.51
N THR A 110 -2.37 -14.95 -7.84
CA THR A 110 -1.20 -15.27 -8.67
C THR A 110 -0.49 -14.06 -9.27
N HIS A 111 -0.79 -12.82 -8.85
CA HIS A 111 -0.07 -11.65 -9.41
C HIS A 111 1.42 -11.71 -9.06
N GLU A 112 2.25 -11.72 -10.10
CA GLU A 112 3.67 -11.47 -9.97
C GLU A 112 3.83 -10.01 -9.52
N VAL A 113 4.45 -9.82 -8.36
CA VAL A 113 4.90 -8.50 -7.92
C VAL A 113 6.11 -8.14 -8.80
N THR A 114 5.88 -7.59 -9.98
CA THR A 114 6.91 -7.02 -10.89
C THR A 114 7.57 -5.78 -10.25
N VAL A 115 8.46 -6.00 -9.30
CA VAL A 115 9.19 -4.92 -8.64
C VAL A 115 9.80 -3.96 -9.69
N ASN A 116 9.17 -2.81 -9.93
CA ASN A 116 9.76 -1.69 -10.65
C ASN A 116 10.38 -0.78 -9.59
N ILE A 117 11.51 -1.23 -9.04
CA ILE A 117 12.46 -0.30 -8.42
C ILE A 117 12.98 0.53 -9.59
N PHE A 118 12.56 1.79 -9.67
CA PHE A 118 12.92 2.70 -10.77
C PHE A 118 14.42 2.62 -11.08
N SER A 119 14.71 2.49 -12.38
CA SER A 119 16.02 2.61 -13.05
C SER A 119 16.62 4.00 -12.96
#